data_AF-A0A0G1UBD7-F1
#
_entry.id   AF-A0A0G1UBD7-F1
#
_cell.length_a   1.000
_cell.length_b   1.000
_cell.length_c   1.000
_cell.angle_alpha   90.00
_cell.angle_beta   90.00
_cell.angle_gamma   90.00
#
_symmetry.space_group_name_H-M   'P 1'
#
loop_
_entity.id
_entity.type
_entity.pdbx_description
1 polymer ?
#
loop_
_entity_poly.entity_id
_entity_poly.type
_entity_poly.pdbx_seq_one_letter_code
_entity_poly.pdbx_strand_id
1 'polypeptide(L)'
;MDILKNKKLMGALAVAVVAALGYYWWSSSATTPLLSSSGDGTSPLSQEILATLGQLGSIKLDPAIFSDPVFVSLTDFGVTLPPQTAGRRNPFAPVGTQ
;
A
#
# COMPACT_ATOMS: atom_id res chain seq x y z
N MET A 1 60.70 -16.30 -5.95
CA MET A 1 60.07 -15.58 -7.08
C MET A 1 60.70 -16.10 -8.37
N ASP A 2 60.30 -17.30 -8.79
CA ASP A 2 60.87 -17.97 -9.98
C ASP A 2 59.82 -18.26 -11.07
N ILE A 3 58.56 -17.95 -10.78
CA ILE A 3 57.43 -18.09 -11.70
C ILE A 3 57.51 -17.08 -12.87
N LEU A 4 58.13 -15.91 -12.65
CA LEU A 4 58.24 -14.83 -13.65
C LEU A 4 59.31 -15.09 -14.73
N LYS A 5 60.21 -16.06 -14.55
CA LYS A 5 61.28 -16.35 -15.54
C LYS A 5 60.79 -17.25 -16.67
N ASN A 6 59.72 -18.02 -16.43
CA ASN A 6 59.19 -18.99 -17.39
C ASN A 6 58.11 -18.36 -18.25
N LYS A 7 58.47 -17.92 -19.47
CA LYS A 7 57.53 -17.28 -20.43
C LYS A 7 56.26 -18.11 -20.70
N LYS A 8 56.37 -19.45 -20.74
CA LYS A 8 55.22 -20.36 -20.91
C LYS A 8 54.30 -20.36 -19.68
N LEU A 9 54.89 -20.31 -18.48
CA LEU A 9 54.15 -20.30 -17.21
C LEU A 9 53.48 -18.94 -16.97
N MET A 10 54.14 -17.84 -17.34
CA MET A 10 53.57 -16.49 -17.31
C MET A 10 52.39 -16.36 -18.28
N GLY A 11 52.51 -16.93 -19.49
CA GLY A 11 51.41 -16.96 -20.47
C GLY A 11 50.20 -17.75 -19.96
N ALA A 12 50.43 -18.92 -19.36
CA ALA A 12 49.36 -19.72 -18.76
C ALA A 12 48.66 -18.99 -17.59
N LEU A 13 49.43 -18.30 -16.74
CA LEU A 13 48.89 -17.51 -15.63
C LEU A 13 48.05 -16.32 -16.13
N ALA A 14 48.50 -15.63 -17.17
CA ALA A 14 47.76 -14.53 -17.78
C ALA A 14 46.42 -14.99 -18.36
N VAL A 15 46.39 -16.13 -19.05
CA VAL A 15 45.15 -16.72 -19.59
C VAL A 15 44.20 -17.14 -18.47
N ALA A 16 44.70 -17.73 -17.39
CA ALA A 16 43.88 -18.11 -16.24
C ALA A 16 43.24 -16.89 -15.54
N VAL A 17 43.98 -15.79 -15.41
CA VAL A 17 43.47 -14.54 -14.84
C VAL A 17 42.39 -13.94 -15.75
N VAL A 18 42.61 -13.90 -17.07
CA VAL A 18 41.61 -13.39 -18.02
C VAL A 18 40.35 -14.25 -18.01
N ALA A 19 40.48 -15.58 -17.94
CA ALA A 19 39.33 -16.48 -17.82
C ALA A 19 38.56 -16.28 -16.51
N ALA A 20 39.27 -16.08 -15.38
CA ALA A 20 38.65 -15.81 -14.08
C ALA A 20 37.92 -14.46 -14.07
N LEU A 21 38.51 -13.42 -14.69
CA LEU A 21 37.88 -12.10 -14.82
C LEU A 21 36.65 -12.16 -15.74
N GLY A 22 36.72 -12.87 -16.86
CA GLY A 22 35.59 -13.08 -17.77
C GLY A 22 34.45 -13.85 -17.12
N TYR A 23 34.77 -14.91 -16.36
CA TYR A 23 33.79 -15.65 -15.57
C TYR A 23 33.16 -14.78 -14.48
N TYR A 24 33.96 -13.99 -13.76
CA TYR A 24 33.46 -13.07 -12.74
C TYR A 24 32.48 -12.05 -13.34
N TRP A 25 32.87 -11.40 -14.46
CA TRP A 25 32.01 -10.45 -15.18
C TRP A 25 30.72 -11.07 -15.73
N TRP A 26 30.77 -12.32 -16.19
CA TRP A 26 29.57 -13.03 -16.63
C TRP A 26 28.68 -13.42 -15.45
N SER A 27 29.29 -13.91 -14.35
CA SER A 27 28.56 -14.36 -13.16
C SER A 27 27.88 -13.22 -12.39
N SER A 28 28.39 -11.99 -12.49
CA SER A 28 27.82 -10.81 -11.82
C SER A 28 26.46 -10.35 -12.38
N SER A 29 26.00 -10.89 -13.51
CA SER A 29 24.70 -10.54 -14.11
C SER A 29 23.51 -11.34 -13.55
N ALA A 30 23.74 -12.30 -12.65
CA ALA A 30 22.73 -13.25 -12.20
C ALA A 30 22.37 -13.13 -10.71
N THR A 31 22.41 -11.92 -10.14
CA THR A 31 21.78 -11.68 -8.84
C THR A 31 20.34 -11.26 -9.08
N THR A 32 19.47 -12.24 -9.34
CA THR A 32 18.03 -12.00 -9.27
C THR A 32 17.68 -11.76 -7.78
N PRO A 33 17.19 -10.57 -7.39
CA PRO A 33 16.70 -10.41 -6.03
C PRO A 33 15.51 -11.36 -5.86
N LEU A 34 15.65 -12.34 -4.97
CA LEU A 34 14.59 -13.31 -4.64
C LEU A 34 13.37 -12.68 -3.95
N LEU A 35 13.34 -11.35 -3.86
CA LEU A 35 12.19 -10.58 -3.42
C LEU A 35 12.18 -9.24 -4.16
N SER A 36 11.80 -9.27 -5.44
CA SER A 36 11.27 -8.07 -6.10
C SER A 36 9.89 -7.82 -5.52
N SER A 37 9.81 -7.03 -4.45
CA SER A 37 8.61 -6.24 -4.18
C SER A 37 8.39 -5.42 -5.45
N SER A 38 7.44 -5.83 -6.28
CA SER A 38 6.91 -5.02 -7.38
C SER A 38 6.13 -3.85 -6.78
N GLY A 39 6.83 -2.99 -6.07
CA GLY A 39 6.34 -1.78 -5.41
C GLY A 39 6.56 -0.54 -6.25
N ASP A 40 6.71 -0.67 -7.57
CA ASP A 40 6.96 0.44 -8.49
C ASP A 40 5.73 0.86 -9.32
N GLY A 41 4.56 0.29 -9.03
CA GLY A 41 3.30 0.80 -9.56
C GLY A 41 2.48 1.35 -8.40
N THR A 42 2.10 2.63 -8.45
CA THR A 42 1.01 3.11 -7.59
C THR A 42 -0.14 2.12 -7.72
N SER A 43 -0.51 1.46 -6.62
CA SER A 43 -1.57 0.45 -6.64
C SER A 43 -2.82 1.10 -7.24
N PRO A 44 -3.52 0.45 -8.19
CA PRO A 44 -4.78 0.96 -8.73
C PRO A 44 -5.76 1.37 -7.62
N LEU A 45 -5.74 0.63 -6.51
CA LEU A 45 -6.52 0.92 -5.31
C LEU A 45 -6.12 2.24 -4.63
N SER A 46 -4.83 2.60 -4.62
CA SER A 46 -4.36 3.88 -4.09
C SER A 46 -4.82 5.06 -4.95
N GLN A 47 -4.87 4.89 -6.28
CA GLN A 47 -5.38 5.92 -7.18
C GLN A 47 -6.90 6.13 -7.02
N GLU A 48 -7.65 5.04 -6.87
CA GLU A 48 -9.10 5.07 -6.64
C GLU A 48 -9.44 5.77 -5.31
N ILE A 49 -8.69 5.49 -4.24
CA ILE A 49 -8.85 6.18 -2.95
C ILE A 49 -8.58 7.68 -3.10
N LEU A 50 -7.51 8.06 -3.80
CA LEU A 50 -7.17 9.47 -3.99
C LEU A 50 -8.22 10.20 -4.82
N ALA A 51 -8.74 9.56 -5.87
CA ALA A 51 -9.82 10.10 -6.69
C ALA A 51 -11.11 10.28 -5.87
N THR A 52 -11.48 9.28 -5.07
CA THR A 52 -12.66 9.34 -4.19
C THR A 52 -12.51 10.43 -3.14
N LEU A 53 -11.32 10.59 -2.57
CA LEU A 53 -11.05 11.65 -1.59
C LEU A 53 -11.16 13.04 -2.21
N GLY A 54 -10.63 13.23 -3.43
CA GLY A 54 -10.80 14.48 -4.18
C GLY A 54 -12.27 14.79 -4.46
N GLN A 55 -13.06 13.77 -4.80
CA GLN A 55 -14.49 13.90 -5.02
C GLN A 55 -15.23 14.28 -3.73
N LEU A 56 -14.94 13.64 -2.60
CA LEU A 56 -15.53 13.98 -1.30
C LEU A 56 -15.20 15.41 -0.85
N GLY A 57 -13.96 15.87 -1.05
CA GLY A 57 -13.57 17.25 -0.73
C GLY A 57 -14.27 18.31 -1.59
N SER A 58 -14.78 17.92 -2.76
CA SER A 58 -15.54 18.82 -3.64
C SER A 58 -17.01 18.97 -3.23
N ILE A 59 -17.53 18.06 -2.39
CA ILE A 59 -18.91 18.11 -1.92
C ILE A 59 -19.04 19.26 -0.94
N LYS A 60 -19.81 20.28 -1.33
CA LYS A 60 -20.20 21.40 -0.47
C LYS A 60 -21.67 21.29 -0.17
N LEU A 61 -22.00 21.33 1.12
CA LEU A 61 -23.38 21.52 1.55
C LEU A 61 -23.72 22.99 1.40
N ASP A 62 -24.77 23.29 0.65
CA ASP A 62 -25.31 24.64 0.55
C ASP A 62 -26.26 24.90 1.73
N PRO A 63 -25.91 25.76 2.69
CA PRO A 63 -26.76 26.06 3.83
C PRO A 63 -27.98 26.90 3.44
N ALA A 64 -28.03 27.48 2.24
CA ALA A 64 -29.15 28.29 1.78
C ALA A 64 -30.45 27.47 1.70
N ILE A 65 -30.36 26.15 1.49
CA ILE A 65 -31.53 25.26 1.47
C ILE A 65 -32.33 25.32 2.77
N PHE A 66 -31.68 25.56 3.92
CA PHE A 66 -32.36 25.66 5.22
C PHE A 66 -33.14 26.97 5.39
N SER A 67 -32.91 27.96 4.52
CA SER A 67 -33.64 29.23 4.48
C SER A 67 -34.71 29.26 3.39
N ASP A 68 -34.82 28.21 2.57
CA ASP A 68 -35.81 28.12 1.51
C ASP A 68 -37.22 28.00 2.11
N PRO A 69 -38.20 28.82 1.70
CA PRO A 69 -39.57 28.74 2.20
C PRO A 69 -40.22 27.36 2.05
N VAL A 70 -39.87 26.61 1.00
CA VAL A 70 -40.32 25.23 0.77
C VAL A 70 -39.74 24.31 1.84
N PHE A 71 -38.43 24.42 2.13
CA PHE A 71 -37.79 23.62 3.17
C PHE A 71 -38.40 23.93 4.56
N VAL A 72 -38.63 25.20 4.86
CA VAL A 72 -39.24 25.65 6.13
C VAL A 72 -40.70 25.20 6.24
N SER A 73 -41.41 25.03 5.12
CA SER A 73 -42.79 24.54 5.10
C SER A 73 -42.94 23.03 5.32
N LEU A 74 -41.85 22.27 5.36
CA LEU A 74 -41.89 20.83 5.57
C LEU A 74 -42.38 20.52 6.99
N THR A 75 -43.46 19.76 7.07
CA THR A 75 -44.00 19.24 8.32
C THR A 75 -43.30 17.94 8.68
N ASP A 76 -42.89 17.80 9.94
CA ASP A 76 -42.40 16.52 10.46
C ASP A 76 -43.55 15.51 10.56
N PHE A 77 -43.37 14.34 9.96
CA PHE A 77 -44.31 13.20 10.01
C PHE A 77 -43.85 12.13 11.00
N GLY A 78 -42.90 12.46 11.88
CA GLY A 78 -42.43 11.60 12.94
C GLY A 78 -43.58 11.11 13.83
N VAL A 79 -43.58 9.81 14.12
CA VAL A 79 -44.49 9.22 15.09
C VAL A 79 -43.84 9.31 16.47
N THR A 80 -44.57 9.79 17.47
CA THR A 80 -44.10 9.75 18.86
C THR A 80 -43.94 8.30 19.28
N LEU A 81 -42.70 7.89 19.56
CA LEU A 81 -42.43 6.54 20.03
C LEU A 81 -42.86 6.41 21.49
N PRO A 82 -43.76 5.47 21.83
CA PRO A 82 -44.08 5.21 23.22
C PRO A 82 -42.85 4.63 23.94
N PRO A 83 -42.64 4.96 25.22
CA PRO A 83 -41.58 4.36 26.02
C PRO A 83 -41.64 2.83 25.95
N GLN A 84 -40.55 2.22 25.50
CA GLN A 84 -40.39 0.77 25.49
C GLN A 84 -39.74 0.34 26.80
N THR A 85 -40.09 -0.85 27.30
CA THR A 85 -39.40 -1.44 28.44
C THR A 85 -37.94 -1.75 28.09
N ALA A 86 -37.06 -1.75 29.10
CA ALA A 86 -35.67 -2.11 28.89
C ALA A 86 -35.56 -3.51 28.25
N GLY A 87 -34.76 -3.61 27.19
CA GLY A 87 -34.52 -4.87 26.50
C GLY A 87 -33.79 -5.89 27.37
N ARG A 88 -33.60 -7.11 26.82
CA ARG A 88 -32.82 -8.16 27.48
C ARG A 88 -31.38 -7.68 27.70
N ARG A 89 -30.78 -8.08 28.83
CA ARG A 89 -29.35 -7.83 29.10
C ARG A 89 -28.52 -8.37 27.93
N ASN A 90 -27.60 -7.55 27.44
CA ASN A 90 -26.71 -7.92 26.32
C ASN A 90 -25.93 -9.21 26.67
N PRO A 91 -26.18 -10.34 25.98
CA PRO A 91 -25.50 -11.61 26.26
C PRO A 91 -24.01 -11.59 25.84
N PHE A 92 -23.58 -10.57 25.10
CA PHE A 92 -22.20 -10.35 24.68
C PHE A 92 -21.48 -9.27 25.51
N ALA A 93 -22.10 -8.74 26.58
CA ALA A 93 -21.43 -7.76 27.43
C ALA A 93 -20.23 -8.40 28.15
N PRO A 94 -19.07 -7.72 28.23
CA PRO A 94 -17.92 -8.20 28.98
C PRO A 94 -18.28 -8.47 30.45
N VAL A 95 -17.83 -9.62 30.97
CA VAL A 95 -18.00 -9.96 32.38
C VAL A 95 -17.30 -8.92 33.26
N GLY A 96 -18.02 -8.36 34.24
CA GLY A 96 -17.45 -7.41 35.21
C GLY A 96 -17.50 -5.92 34.84
N THR A 97 -18.18 -5.55 33.74
CA THR A 97 -18.50 -4.14 33.45
C THR A 97 -19.93 -3.82 33.86
N GLN A 98 -20.13 -3.53 35.14
CA GLN A 98 -21.32 -2.86 35.67
C GLN A 98 -20.88 -1.60 36.39
#